data_AF-A0A0H2S783-F1
#
_entry.id   AF-A0A0H2S783-F1
#
_cell.length_a   1.000
_cell.length_b   1.000
_cell.length_c   1.000
_cell.angle_alpha   90.00
_cell.angle_beta   90.00
_cell.angle_gamma   90.00
#
_symmetry.space_group_name_H-M   'P 1'
#
loop_
_entity.id
_entity.type
_entity.pdbx_description
1 polymer ?
#
loop_
_entity_poly.entity_id
_entity_poly.type
_entity_poly.pdbx_seq_one_letter_code
_entity_poly.pdbx_strand_id
1 'polypeptide(L)'
;MHPTLRVCAGAARVHKPLIHFIGKRTWPSKPEPPHAHPAGPAEYKKAFSDFVKKFQSSASGSTSSSSGGKEAKPGVFTEFWQAPSRIWNPRVRSLSEDEIEAVATGGASTR
;
A
#
# COMPACT_ATOMS: atom_id res chain seq x y z
N MET A 1 -21.47 57.69 -39.04
CA MET A 1 -20.71 57.20 -37.86
C MET A 1 -20.36 55.74 -38.11
N HIS A 2 -19.09 55.41 -38.30
CA HIS A 2 -18.65 54.03 -38.59
C HIS A 2 -18.00 53.43 -37.34
N PRO A 3 -18.62 52.46 -36.66
CA PRO A 3 -17.96 51.75 -35.58
C PRO A 3 -16.96 50.76 -36.19
N THR A 4 -15.67 50.95 -35.90
CA THR A 4 -14.59 50.05 -36.31
C THR A 4 -14.44 48.94 -35.27
N LEU A 5 -14.84 47.71 -35.60
CA LEU A 5 -14.52 46.53 -34.80
C LEU A 5 -13.10 46.05 -35.15
N ARG A 6 -12.10 46.53 -34.40
CA ARG A 6 -10.73 46.00 -34.44
C ARG A 6 -10.26 45.55 -33.06
N VAL A 7 -10.88 44.52 -32.49
CA VAL A 7 -10.31 43.82 -31.32
C VAL A 7 -10.67 42.33 -31.33
N CYS A 8 -10.24 41.56 -32.34
CA CYS A 8 -10.31 40.08 -32.26
C CYS A 8 -9.02 39.37 -32.71
N ALA A 9 -7.95 40.08 -33.09
CA ALA A 9 -6.68 39.43 -33.48
C ALA A 9 -5.76 39.09 -32.29
N GLY A 10 -6.01 39.67 -31.10
CA GLY A 10 -5.19 39.45 -29.90
C GLY A 10 -5.70 38.36 -28.96
N ALA A 11 -6.99 38.06 -28.94
CA ALA A 11 -7.60 37.12 -28.00
C ALA A 11 -7.08 35.67 -28.17
N ALA A 12 -6.71 35.29 -29.39
CA ALA A 12 -6.14 33.97 -29.68
C ALA A 12 -4.70 33.78 -29.13
N ARG A 13 -4.01 34.87 -28.74
CA ARG A 13 -2.65 34.81 -28.16
C ARG A 13 -2.63 35.03 -26.64
N VAL A 14 -3.63 35.71 -26.08
CA VAL A 14 -3.68 36.07 -24.65
C VAL A 14 -4.27 34.93 -23.79
N HIS A 15 -5.19 34.13 -24.32
CA HIS A 15 -5.85 33.05 -23.56
C HIS A 15 -5.44 31.66 -24.04
N LYS A 16 -4.13 31.36 -24.04
CA LYS A 16 -3.67 29.97 -24.19
C LYS A 16 -3.77 29.28 -22.82
N PRO A 17 -4.59 28.23 -22.66
CA PRO A 17 -4.63 27.49 -21.41
C PRO A 17 -3.29 26.79 -21.16
N LEU A 18 -2.67 27.04 -20.00
CA LEU A 18 -1.41 26.39 -19.59
C LEU A 18 -1.60 24.91 -19.22
N ILE A 19 -2.84 24.48 -19.05
CA ILE A 19 -3.19 23.11 -18.71
C ILE A 19 -3.27 22.28 -20.00
N HIS A 20 -2.31 21.39 -20.17
CA HIS A 20 -2.29 20.43 -21.26
C HIS A 20 -2.83 19.10 -20.74
N PHE A 21 -3.98 18.66 -21.25
CA PHE A 21 -4.52 17.35 -20.91
C PHE A 21 -3.59 16.27 -21.50
N ILE A 22 -3.02 15.43 -20.65
CA ILE A 22 -1.99 14.43 -20.97
C ILE A 22 -2.60 13.21 -21.72
N GLY A 23 -3.65 13.41 -22.51
CA GLY A 23 -4.41 12.35 -23.17
C GLY A 23 -4.98 11.31 -22.18
N LYS A 24 -5.37 10.14 -22.71
CA LYS A 24 -5.81 9.00 -21.90
C LYS A 24 -4.57 8.38 -21.24
N ARG A 25 -4.50 8.42 -19.91
CA ARG A 25 -3.46 7.74 -19.13
C ARG A 25 -3.55 6.23 -19.41
N THR A 26 -2.65 5.71 -20.25
CA THR A 26 -2.54 4.27 -20.49
C THR A 26 -1.70 3.66 -19.38
N TRP A 27 -2.35 2.94 -18.47
CA TRP A 27 -1.64 2.12 -17.51
C TRP A 27 -0.99 0.94 -18.24
N PRO A 28 0.29 0.65 -18.01
CA PRO A 28 0.91 -0.52 -18.60
C PRO A 28 0.18 -1.78 -18.11
N SER A 29 -0.20 -2.66 -19.04
CA SER A 29 -0.95 -3.89 -18.72
C SER A 29 -0.12 -4.89 -17.92
N LYS A 30 1.21 -4.75 -17.94
CA LYS A 30 2.13 -5.60 -17.20
C LYS A 30 2.71 -4.83 -16.01
N PRO A 31 2.68 -5.40 -14.80
CA PRO A 31 3.43 -4.87 -13.68
C PRO A 31 4.91 -4.76 -14.04
N GLU A 32 5.55 -3.70 -13.58
CA GLU A 32 6.99 -3.54 -13.73
C GLU A 32 7.71 -4.66 -12.96
N PRO A 33 8.81 -5.23 -13.52
CA PRO A 33 9.60 -6.19 -12.79
C PRO A 33 10.21 -5.55 -11.52
N PRO A 34 10.26 -6.29 -10.39
CA PRO A 34 10.92 -5.81 -9.18
C PRO A 34 12.38 -5.47 -9.47
N HIS A 35 12.82 -4.28 -9.06
CA HIS A 35 14.19 -3.81 -9.22
C HIS A 35 14.64 -3.01 -8.00
N ALA A 36 15.95 -2.89 -7.80
CA ALA A 36 16.51 -2.13 -6.68
C ALA A 36 16.30 -0.62 -6.86
N HIS A 37 15.94 0.08 -5.78
CA HIS A 37 15.68 1.52 -5.84
C HIS A 37 16.94 2.32 -6.25
N PRO A 38 16.85 3.26 -7.20
CA PRO A 38 18.01 3.99 -7.72
C PRO A 38 18.69 4.89 -6.69
N ALA A 39 17.95 5.42 -5.71
CA ALA A 39 18.51 6.18 -4.58
C ALA A 39 18.79 5.31 -3.33
N GLY A 40 18.66 3.98 -3.43
CA GLY A 40 18.91 3.09 -2.31
C GLY A 40 20.41 2.98 -1.95
N PRO A 41 20.73 2.61 -0.70
CA PRO A 41 22.09 2.24 -0.29
C PRO A 41 22.73 1.22 -1.24
N ALA A 42 24.02 1.38 -1.51
CA ALA A 42 24.75 0.55 -2.48
C ALA A 42 24.77 -0.93 -2.09
N GLU A 43 24.74 -1.24 -0.79
CA GLU A 43 24.70 -2.60 -0.27
C GLU A 43 23.42 -3.35 -0.68
N TYR A 44 22.26 -2.70 -0.53
CA TYR A 44 20.98 -3.31 -0.89
C TYR A 44 20.79 -3.48 -2.38
N LYS A 45 21.40 -2.61 -3.21
CA LYS A 45 21.40 -2.77 -4.67
C LYS A 45 22.13 -4.04 -5.10
N LYS A 46 23.26 -4.36 -4.45
CA LYS A 46 24.06 -5.55 -4.76
C LYS A 46 23.35 -6.85 -4.35
N ALA A 47 22.67 -6.85 -3.20
CA ALA A 47 21.99 -8.03 -2.67
C ALA A 47 20.57 -8.26 -3.24
N PHE A 48 20.04 -7.34 -4.04
CA PHE A 48 18.65 -7.37 -4.49
C PHE A 48 18.31 -8.61 -5.33
N SER A 49 19.21 -9.06 -6.21
CA SER A 49 18.99 -10.25 -7.03
C SER A 49 18.81 -11.52 -6.19
N ASP A 50 19.57 -11.64 -5.11
CA ASP A 50 19.54 -12.81 -4.24
C ASP A 50 18.30 -12.77 -3.34
N PHE A 51 17.88 -11.57 -2.93
CA PHE A 51 16.58 -11.36 -2.28
C PHE A 51 15.42 -11.82 -3.18
N VAL A 52 15.39 -11.41 -4.45
CA VAL A 52 14.32 -11.79 -5.39
C VAL A 52 14.29 -13.31 -5.61
N LYS A 53 15.44 -13.97 -5.77
CA LYS A 53 15.52 -15.44 -5.89
C LYS A 53 14.97 -16.12 -4.64
N LYS A 54 15.36 -15.64 -3.46
CA LYS A 54 14.88 -16.19 -2.18
C LYS A 54 13.38 -15.99 -2.02
N PHE A 55 12.88 -14.80 -2.34
CA PHE A 55 11.47 -14.46 -2.32
C PHE A 55 10.63 -15.36 -3.23
N GLN A 56 11.08 -15.58 -4.48
CA GLN A 56 10.41 -16.48 -5.42
C GLN A 56 10.45 -17.94 -4.94
N SER A 57 11.58 -18.38 -4.38
CA SER A 57 11.71 -19.73 -3.81
C SER A 57 10.77 -19.95 -2.60
N SER A 58 10.54 -18.92 -1.78
CA SER A 58 9.58 -18.99 -0.68
C SER A 58 8.13 -18.93 -1.15
N ALA A 59 7.84 -18.16 -2.21
CA ALA A 59 6.49 -18.03 -2.77
C ALA A 59 6.03 -19.32 -3.47
N SER A 60 6.95 -20.10 -4.04
CA SER A 60 6.63 -21.44 -4.58
C SER A 60 6.30 -22.47 -3.49
N GLY A 61 6.57 -22.17 -2.21
CA GLY A 61 6.19 -23.00 -1.07
C GLY A 61 4.81 -22.69 -0.50
N SER A 62 4.14 -21.62 -0.94
CA SER A 62 2.80 -21.23 -0.48
C SER A 62 1.67 -21.70 -1.41
N THR A 63 1.94 -22.69 -2.28
CA THR A 63 0.90 -23.47 -2.96
C THR A 63 0.85 -24.87 -2.36
N SER A 64 0.42 -24.96 -1.10
CA SER A 64 -0.10 -26.21 -0.51
C SER A 64 -1.61 -26.16 -0.65
N SER A 65 -2.23 -26.74 -1.68
CA SER A 65 -2.54 -28.17 -1.76
C SER A 65 -2.62 -28.82 -0.37
N SER A 66 -3.85 -29.12 0.02
CA SER A 66 -4.22 -29.97 1.14
C SER A 66 -3.33 -31.22 1.22
N SER A 67 -2.56 -31.37 2.29
CA SER A 67 -2.33 -32.64 3.02
C SER A 67 -1.07 -32.55 3.89
N GLY A 68 -1.21 -33.01 5.14
CA GLY A 68 -0.11 -33.64 5.87
C GLY A 68 0.88 -32.73 6.58
N GLY A 69 0.57 -32.48 7.86
CA GLY A 69 1.49 -32.31 8.98
C GLY A 69 2.94 -31.93 8.67
N LYS A 70 3.25 -30.65 8.77
CA LYS A 70 4.58 -30.18 9.16
C LYS A 70 4.40 -29.33 10.41
N GLU A 71 5.01 -29.76 11.51
CA GLU A 71 5.06 -29.02 12.75
C GLU A 71 5.48 -27.57 12.47
N ALA A 72 4.55 -26.65 12.74
CA ALA A 72 4.83 -25.24 12.77
C ALA A 72 5.92 -25.00 13.83
N LYS A 73 6.94 -24.23 13.48
CA LYS A 73 7.94 -23.75 14.46
C LYS A 73 7.20 -23.13 15.65
N PRO A 74 7.59 -23.41 16.91
CA PRO A 74 6.88 -22.88 18.07
C PRO A 74 6.93 -21.34 18.04
N GLY A 75 5.78 -20.71 17.77
CA GLY A 75 5.62 -19.26 17.78
C GLY A 75 5.34 -18.58 16.43
N VAL A 76 5.39 -19.29 15.30
CA VAL A 76 4.97 -18.73 14.00
C VAL A 76 3.78 -19.51 13.47
N PHE A 77 2.60 -18.94 13.64
CA PHE A 77 1.35 -19.49 13.12
C PHE A 77 1.09 -18.89 11.74
N THR A 78 0.71 -19.73 10.78
CA THR A 78 0.38 -19.25 9.42
C THR A 78 -1.05 -18.72 9.38
N GLU A 79 -1.95 -19.37 10.11
CA GLU A 79 -3.37 -19.03 10.13
C GLU A 79 -3.81 -18.60 11.54
N PHE A 80 -4.78 -17.70 11.60
CA PHE A 80 -5.29 -17.15 12.86
C PHE A 80 -5.79 -18.24 13.83
N TRP A 81 -6.47 -19.28 13.32
CA TRP A 81 -7.00 -20.38 14.13
C TRP A 81 -5.94 -21.37 14.62
N GLN A 82 -4.70 -21.31 14.12
CA GLN A 82 -3.59 -22.10 14.66
C GLN A 82 -3.00 -21.45 15.91
N ALA A 83 -3.28 -20.17 16.15
CA ALA A 83 -2.78 -19.46 17.32
C ALA A 83 -3.45 -19.96 18.63
N PRO A 84 -2.76 -19.87 19.78
CA PRO A 84 -3.29 -20.27 21.07
C PRO A 84 -4.66 -19.65 21.39
N SER A 85 -5.53 -20.43 22.04
CA SER A 85 -6.90 -20.01 22.38
C SER A 85 -7.01 -18.76 23.22
N ARG A 86 -5.96 -18.43 23.98
CA ARG A 86 -5.87 -17.17 24.73
C ARG A 86 -5.87 -15.92 23.84
N ILE A 87 -5.43 -16.03 22.58
CA ILE A 87 -5.32 -14.90 21.66
C ILE A 87 -6.68 -14.60 21.00
N TRP A 88 -7.46 -15.62 20.67
CA TRP A 88 -8.77 -15.45 20.04
C TRP A 88 -9.95 -15.50 21.02
N ASN A 89 -9.76 -16.00 22.24
CA ASN A 89 -10.68 -15.85 23.35
C ASN A 89 -10.08 -14.89 24.38
N PRO A 90 -10.26 -13.57 24.22
CA PRO A 90 -9.77 -12.62 25.22
C PRO A 90 -10.45 -12.89 26.56
N ARG A 91 -9.67 -12.77 27.64
CA ARG A 91 -10.15 -12.93 29.02
C ARG A 91 -11.23 -11.90 29.37
N VAL A 92 -11.14 -10.71 28.79
CA VAL A 92 -12.10 -9.62 28.94
C VAL A 92 -12.87 -9.51 27.64
N ARG A 93 -14.16 -9.87 27.66
CA ARG A 93 -15.05 -9.81 26.48
C ARG A 93 -15.84 -8.50 26.40
N SER A 94 -15.93 -7.78 27.50
CA SER A 94 -16.66 -6.51 27.63
C SER A 94 -15.70 -5.45 28.17
N LEU A 95 -15.56 -4.36 27.44
CA LEU A 95 -14.88 -3.15 27.92
C LEU A 95 -15.89 -2.31 28.70
N SER A 96 -15.44 -1.70 29.80
CA SER A 96 -16.21 -0.68 30.51
C SER A 96 -16.30 0.61 29.69
N GLU A 97 -17.29 1.46 29.97
CA GLU A 97 -17.48 2.73 29.25
C GLU A 97 -16.25 3.63 29.34
N ASP A 98 -15.61 3.70 30.51
CA ASP A 98 -14.37 4.45 30.73
C ASP A 98 -13.21 3.94 29.85
N GLU A 99 -13.08 2.62 29.69
CA GLU A 99 -12.05 2.02 28.83
C GLU A 99 -12.33 2.30 27.35
N ILE A 100 -13.61 2.25 26.94
CA ILE A 100 -14.03 2.59 25.58
C ILE A 100 -13.71 4.06 25.28
N GLU A 101 -14.02 4.95 26.21
CA GLU A 101 -13.73 6.37 26.08
C GLU A 101 -12.22 6.63 26.05
N ALA A 102 -11.45 5.97 26.91
CA ALA A 102 -9.99 6.08 26.91
C ALA A 102 -9.38 5.63 25.57
N VAL A 103 -9.90 4.57 24.95
CA VAL A 103 -9.44 4.13 23.62
C VAL A 103 -9.89 5.11 22.52
N ALA A 104 -11.15 5.54 22.55
CA ALA A 104 -11.73 6.42 21.52
C ALA A 104 -11.09 7.81 21.51
N THR A 105 -10.75 8.33 22.69
CA THR A 105 -10.11 9.63 22.85
C THR A 105 -8.58 9.55 22.81
N GLY A 106 -8.01 8.35 22.68
CA GLY A 106 -6.56 8.13 22.74
C GLY A 106 -5.95 8.51 24.10
N GLY A 107 -6.74 8.44 25.18
CA GLY A 107 -6.36 8.83 26.53
C GLY A 107 -6.42 10.34 26.80
N ALA A 108 -7.13 11.12 25.96
CA ALA A 108 -7.23 12.56 26.12
C ALA A 108 -8.32 13.02 27.12
N SER A 109 -9.33 12.19 27.39
CA SER A 109 -10.48 12.57 28.24
C SER A 109 -10.25 12.44 29.76
N THR A 110 -9.22 11.72 30.19
CA THR A 110 -8.96 11.42 31.61
C THR A 110 -8.25 12.55 32.38
N ARG A 111 -8.54 13.82 32.07
CA ARG A 111 -7.97 14.99 32.75
C ARG A 111 -9.01 16.01 33.18
#